data_AF-A0A6G2U0V3-F1
#
_entry.id   AF-A0A6G2U0V3-F1
#
_cell.length_a   1.000
_cell.length_b   1.000
_cell.length_c   1.000
_cell.angle_alpha   90.00
_cell.angle_beta   90.00
_cell.angle_gamma   90.00
#
_symmetry.space_group_name_H-M   'P 1'
#
loop_
_entity.id
_entity.type
_entity.pdbx_description
1 polymer ?
#
loop_
_entity_poly.entity_id
_entity_poly.type
_entity_poly.pdbx_seq_one_letter_code
_entity_poly.pdbx_strand_id
1 'polypeptide(L)'
;MTITTTTMTTGATTDTASATTPAGTAAAGPDLGIPPTPRVPARRAPGATGGGRPDADARSATGADPLGTQGDTASALPPHDPRAHGFLPERPPVRSMIGTWTRLDAMAREVAVAPGREAAVAIVERARDADELSALRQRVSRLSPRNAEAAAMRVAVIAVACGWGGLDPLAPAARQCADEGFLDLWAAIAHRIDHEQFVALPTLALHNWAPERKPRRHIPIDQLARTEPLVPIVRWAPEGQPLSRLDLLMLAATRLEAHGIWLFRLAETLAGRAPDDSSTPTALRRLVRIQHSLRAQLHSEAAGLAAAPATAQQRAVLGALAEQGALEPPVLQAADAVLGVGGRRAGEGRRQHLRRHLPVQHRAWLSAMDRHCAPVRTLAHRGGPDAAVYREAQESLIALRRTYAGLVQTAARPVSGPLTAAA
;
A
#
# COMPACT_ATOMS: atom_id res chain seq x y z
N MET A 1 -56.23 11.85 58.27
CA MET A 1 -55.50 13.07 57.86
C MET A 1 -54.95 12.82 56.47
N THR A 2 -55.53 13.51 55.50
CA THR A 2 -55.29 13.35 54.07
C THR A 2 -54.44 14.54 53.62
N ILE A 3 -53.33 14.31 52.94
CA ILE A 3 -52.69 15.34 52.13
C ILE A 3 -52.54 14.78 50.71
N THR A 4 -53.44 15.26 49.88
CA THR A 4 -53.45 15.18 48.43
C THR A 4 -52.42 16.15 47.88
N THR A 5 -51.62 15.76 46.89
CA THR A 5 -50.94 16.73 46.03
C THR A 5 -51.06 16.27 44.58
N THR A 6 -51.76 17.08 43.81
CA THR A 6 -52.11 16.87 42.40
C THR A 6 -51.34 17.88 41.55
N THR A 7 -50.90 17.42 40.38
CA THR A 7 -50.64 18.15 39.10
C THR A 7 -49.45 19.12 39.00
N MET A 8 -48.61 18.91 37.98
CA MET A 8 -48.90 19.45 36.64
C MET A 8 -48.18 18.67 35.52
N THR A 9 -48.98 18.26 34.55
CA THR A 9 -48.59 17.73 33.25
C THR A 9 -48.49 18.91 32.28
N THR A 10 -47.40 19.03 31.55
CA THR A 10 -47.32 19.93 30.39
C THR A 10 -46.75 19.14 29.23
N GLY A 11 -47.60 18.89 28.23
CA GLY A 11 -47.20 18.33 26.96
C GLY A 11 -46.48 19.37 26.11
N ALA A 12 -45.46 18.94 25.40
CA ALA A 12 -44.90 19.66 24.26
C ALA A 12 -44.65 18.64 23.13
N THR A 13 -45.61 18.62 22.21
CA THR A 13 -45.50 18.37 20.77
C THR A 13 -44.17 17.81 20.24
N THR A 14 -44.24 16.58 19.75
CA THR A 14 -43.30 15.97 18.80
C THR A 14 -43.40 16.69 17.46
N ASP A 15 -42.45 17.57 17.17
CA ASP A 15 -42.25 18.12 15.83
C ASP A 15 -41.36 17.19 15.01
N THR A 16 -41.91 16.74 13.90
CA THR A 16 -41.28 15.85 12.93
C THR A 16 -40.46 16.71 11.98
N ALA A 17 -39.18 16.92 12.28
CA ALA A 17 -38.25 17.60 11.38
C ALA A 17 -37.47 16.57 10.56
N SER A 18 -37.92 16.38 9.31
CA SER A 18 -37.16 15.74 8.24
C SER A 18 -35.77 16.38 8.11
N ALA A 19 -34.73 15.63 8.46
CA ALA A 19 -33.35 16.04 8.22
C ALA A 19 -33.01 15.85 6.74
N THR A 20 -33.16 16.93 5.99
CA THR A 20 -32.65 17.12 4.63
C THR A 20 -31.16 16.80 4.59
N THR A 21 -30.80 15.81 3.77
CA THR A 21 -29.42 15.44 3.45
C THR A 21 -28.72 16.62 2.77
N PRO A 22 -27.56 17.11 3.25
CA PRO A 22 -26.75 18.02 2.45
C PRO A 22 -26.16 17.23 1.29
N ALA A 23 -26.50 17.63 0.07
CA ALA A 23 -25.90 17.12 -1.15
C ALA A 23 -24.37 17.28 -1.06
N GLY A 24 -23.67 16.15 -0.93
CA GLY A 24 -22.22 16.11 -1.02
C GLY A 24 -21.79 16.59 -2.40
N THR A 25 -21.18 17.77 -2.43
CA THR A 25 -20.47 18.26 -3.61
C THR A 25 -19.34 17.27 -3.88
N ALA A 26 -19.52 16.43 -4.90
CA ALA A 26 -18.44 15.61 -5.42
C ALA A 26 -17.32 16.57 -5.84
N ALA A 27 -16.22 16.58 -5.10
CA ALA A 27 -15.02 17.29 -5.51
C ALA A 27 -14.55 16.65 -6.81
N ALA A 28 -14.82 17.34 -7.93
CA ALA A 28 -14.16 17.06 -9.19
C ALA A 28 -12.64 17.11 -8.93
N GLY A 29 -11.94 16.03 -9.30
CA GLY A 29 -10.48 16.02 -9.24
C GLY A 29 -9.91 17.21 -10.04
N PRO A 30 -8.67 17.64 -9.76
CA PRO A 30 -8.08 18.76 -10.48
C PRO A 30 -8.11 18.47 -11.98
N ASP A 31 -8.74 19.35 -12.75
CA ASP A 31 -8.63 19.35 -14.21
C ASP A 31 -7.17 19.70 -14.54
N LEU A 32 -6.41 18.67 -14.92
CA LEU A 32 -4.97 18.78 -15.18
C LEU A 32 -4.66 19.21 -16.61
N GLY A 33 -5.67 19.56 -17.44
CA GLY A 33 -5.45 20.11 -18.79
C GLY A 33 -4.57 19.21 -19.67
N ILE A 34 -4.79 17.90 -19.61
CA ILE A 34 -4.05 16.91 -20.41
C ILE A 34 -4.75 16.81 -21.78
N PRO A 35 -4.12 17.18 -22.90
CA PRO A 35 -4.69 16.89 -24.22
C PRO A 35 -4.77 15.36 -24.41
N PRO A 36 -5.88 14.83 -24.97
CA PRO A 36 -5.96 13.40 -25.25
C PRO A 36 -4.84 13.01 -26.22
N THR A 37 -4.10 11.96 -25.88
CA THR A 37 -3.11 11.38 -26.79
C THR A 37 -3.81 10.85 -28.04
N PRO A 38 -3.31 11.15 -29.26
CA PRO A 38 -3.90 10.62 -30.48
C PRO A 38 -3.76 9.10 -30.48
N ARG A 39 -4.90 8.40 -30.63
CA ARG A 39 -4.92 6.95 -30.85
C ARG A 39 -4.22 6.65 -32.18
N VAL A 40 -3.06 6.01 -32.12
CA VAL A 40 -2.44 5.37 -33.29
C VAL A 40 -3.28 4.14 -33.63
N PRO A 41 -3.92 4.04 -34.81
CA PRO A 41 -4.62 2.83 -35.19
C PRO A 41 -3.61 1.71 -35.44
N ALA A 42 -3.84 0.56 -34.81
CA ALA A 42 -3.07 -0.66 -35.02
C ALA A 42 -3.11 -1.05 -36.51
N ARG A 43 -1.93 -1.11 -37.13
CA ARG A 43 -1.76 -1.53 -38.52
C ARG A 43 -2.09 -3.03 -38.61
N ARG A 44 -3.21 -3.33 -39.27
CA ARG A 44 -3.69 -4.67 -39.58
C ARG A 44 -2.70 -5.36 -40.53
N ALA A 45 -2.17 -6.51 -40.14
CA ALA A 45 -1.43 -7.39 -41.05
C ALA A 45 -2.41 -7.92 -42.12
N PRO A 46 -2.07 -7.90 -43.43
CA PRO A 46 -2.92 -8.50 -44.44
C PRO A 46 -2.72 -10.02 -44.46
N GLY A 47 -3.82 -10.73 -44.19
CA GLY A 47 -3.96 -12.16 -44.46
C GLY A 47 -4.13 -12.42 -45.97
N ALA A 48 -3.69 -13.61 -46.36
CA ALA A 48 -3.67 -14.16 -47.70
C ALA A 48 -5.04 -14.35 -48.34
N THR A 49 -5.12 -14.21 -49.67
CA THR A 49 -6.03 -14.96 -50.54
C THR A 49 -5.41 -15.18 -51.93
N GLY A 50 -5.26 -16.45 -52.31
CA GLY A 50 -5.64 -16.97 -53.63
C GLY A 50 -4.71 -16.79 -54.84
N GLY A 51 -4.16 -17.91 -55.32
CA GLY A 51 -4.19 -18.26 -56.75
C GLY A 51 -2.85 -18.33 -57.49
N GLY A 52 -2.43 -19.54 -57.88
CA GLY A 52 -1.48 -19.75 -58.99
C GLY A 52 -0.40 -20.81 -58.74
N ARG A 53 -0.61 -22.02 -59.26
CA ARG A 53 0.44 -22.99 -59.71
C ARG A 53 0.48 -22.90 -61.25
N PRO A 54 1.48 -23.41 -62.01
CA PRO A 54 2.69 -24.20 -61.66
C PRO A 54 3.98 -23.53 -62.25
N ASP A 55 5.25 -23.98 -62.11
CA ASP A 55 5.86 -25.29 -62.41
C ASP A 55 7.37 -25.27 -62.03
N ALA A 56 8.00 -26.45 -62.08
CA ALA A 56 9.43 -26.75 -62.25
C ALA A 56 10.36 -26.89 -61.01
N ASP A 57 10.68 -28.17 -60.74
CA ASP A 57 11.99 -28.78 -60.48
C ASP A 57 12.97 -28.16 -59.47
N ALA A 58 13.28 -28.91 -58.40
CA ALA A 58 14.54 -29.68 -58.30
C ALA A 58 14.66 -30.41 -56.95
N ARG A 59 15.43 -31.50 -56.98
CA ARG A 59 15.53 -32.60 -56.00
C ARG A 59 16.50 -32.30 -54.84
N SER A 60 16.42 -33.17 -53.82
CA SER A 60 17.52 -33.59 -52.90
C SER A 60 17.84 -32.65 -51.74
N ALA A 61 18.16 -33.08 -50.51
CA ALA A 61 18.34 -34.40 -49.92
C ALA A 61 18.22 -34.32 -48.39
N THR A 62 17.98 -35.51 -47.83
CA THR A 62 18.08 -35.98 -46.45
C THR A 62 19.29 -35.48 -45.63
N GLY A 63 19.05 -35.22 -44.34
CA GLY A 63 20.06 -35.20 -43.29
C GLY A 63 19.40 -35.31 -41.92
N ALA A 64 19.55 -36.46 -41.26
CA ALA A 64 19.03 -36.74 -39.93
C ALA A 64 20.13 -36.59 -38.86
N ASP A 65 19.71 -36.02 -37.71
CA ASP A 65 20.19 -36.17 -36.32
C ASP A 65 21.55 -35.60 -35.86
N PRO A 66 21.80 -35.41 -34.54
CA PRO A 66 20.89 -35.29 -33.36
C PRO A 66 21.28 -34.20 -32.32
N LEU A 67 20.47 -34.02 -31.26
CA LEU A 67 20.78 -33.49 -29.91
C LEU A 67 21.29 -32.03 -29.75
N GLY A 68 20.55 -31.21 -28.98
CA GLY A 68 21.10 -29.97 -28.43
C GLY A 68 20.11 -29.01 -27.79
N THR A 69 19.78 -29.26 -26.52
CA THR A 69 19.45 -28.25 -25.49
C THR A 69 18.13 -27.49 -25.63
N GLN A 70 17.14 -27.99 -24.89
CA GLN A 70 16.03 -27.21 -24.35
C GLN A 70 16.58 -25.98 -23.60
N GLY A 71 16.40 -24.80 -24.18
CA GLY A 71 16.45 -23.55 -23.44
C GLY A 71 15.05 -23.24 -22.93
N ASP A 72 14.80 -23.57 -21.66
CA ASP A 72 13.70 -23.01 -20.89
C ASP A 72 13.81 -21.48 -20.93
N THR A 73 13.05 -20.85 -21.83
CA THR A 73 12.73 -19.44 -21.66
C THR A 73 11.79 -19.35 -20.48
N ALA A 74 12.39 -19.11 -19.31
CA ALA A 74 11.72 -18.58 -18.15
C ALA A 74 10.68 -17.56 -18.61
N SER A 75 9.41 -17.86 -18.32
CA SER A 75 8.26 -17.00 -18.58
C SER A 75 8.53 -15.64 -17.94
N ALA A 76 9.10 -14.72 -18.71
CA ALA A 76 9.24 -13.33 -18.36
C ALA A 76 7.82 -12.79 -18.18
N LEU A 77 7.39 -12.66 -16.92
CA LEU A 77 6.24 -11.87 -16.55
C LEU A 77 6.33 -10.54 -17.32
N PRO A 78 5.25 -10.07 -17.95
CA PRO A 78 5.29 -8.77 -18.60
C PRO A 78 5.75 -7.74 -17.56
N PRO A 79 6.67 -6.83 -17.92
CA PRO A 79 7.22 -5.88 -16.96
C PRO A 79 6.06 -5.08 -16.36
N HIS A 80 5.89 -5.17 -15.04
CA HIS A 80 4.97 -4.31 -14.31
C HIS A 80 5.30 -2.86 -14.68
N ASP A 81 4.38 -2.16 -15.33
CA ASP A 81 4.54 -0.74 -15.61
C ASP A 81 4.09 0.04 -14.35
N PRO A 82 5.02 0.61 -13.56
CA PRO A 82 4.68 1.34 -12.34
C PRO A 82 3.81 2.57 -12.64
N ARG A 83 3.72 3.00 -13.90
CA ARG A 83 2.86 4.14 -14.33
C ARG A 83 1.37 3.82 -14.31
N ALA A 84 1.02 2.53 -14.41
CA ALA A 84 -0.38 2.11 -14.49
C ALA A 84 -1.10 2.16 -13.13
N HIS A 85 -0.36 1.97 -12.04
CA HIS A 85 -0.93 1.73 -10.71
C HIS A 85 -0.04 2.20 -9.54
N GLY A 86 1.15 2.77 -9.82
CA GLY A 86 2.08 3.22 -8.80
C GLY A 86 2.62 2.05 -7.98
N PHE A 87 2.52 2.16 -6.65
CA PHE A 87 2.86 1.08 -5.72
C PHE A 87 1.66 0.19 -5.35
N LEU A 88 0.44 0.52 -5.80
CA LEU A 88 -0.74 -0.32 -5.58
C LEU A 88 -0.60 -1.64 -6.34
N PRO A 89 -1.23 -2.73 -5.87
CA PRO A 89 -1.33 -3.96 -6.65
C PRO A 89 -2.16 -3.74 -7.93
N GLU A 90 -1.93 -4.54 -8.98
CA GLU A 90 -2.64 -4.43 -10.26
C GLU A 90 -4.16 -4.62 -10.14
N ARG A 91 -4.59 -5.36 -9.12
CA ARG A 91 -5.98 -5.72 -8.88
C ARG A 91 -6.33 -5.48 -7.42
N PRO A 92 -7.62 -5.29 -7.09
CA PRO A 92 -8.05 -5.20 -5.71
C PRO A 92 -7.55 -6.41 -4.90
N PRO A 93 -7.04 -6.18 -3.66
CA PRO A 93 -6.56 -7.27 -2.82
C PRO A 93 -7.63 -8.35 -2.59
N VAL A 94 -7.16 -9.57 -2.29
CA VAL A 94 -8.05 -10.72 -2.08
C VAL A 94 -8.75 -10.59 -0.72
N ARG A 95 -10.07 -10.34 -0.76
CA ARG A 95 -10.90 -10.13 0.43
C ARG A 95 -10.98 -11.35 1.35
N SER A 96 -11.07 -12.54 0.77
CA SER A 96 -11.17 -13.79 1.53
C SER A 96 -10.35 -14.87 0.82
N MET A 97 -9.52 -15.58 1.57
CA MET A 97 -8.84 -16.76 1.06
C MET A 97 -9.82 -17.94 0.99
N ILE A 98 -9.52 -18.94 0.14
CA ILE A 98 -10.41 -20.08 -0.11
C ILE A 98 -9.74 -21.41 0.24
N GLY A 99 -10.56 -22.45 0.41
CA GLY A 99 -10.09 -23.80 0.70
C GLY A 99 -9.33 -23.84 2.02
N THR A 100 -8.14 -24.41 2.01
CA THR A 100 -7.34 -24.63 3.23
C THR A 100 -6.76 -23.34 3.81
N TRP A 101 -6.74 -22.27 3.01
CA TRP A 101 -6.20 -20.96 3.40
C TRP A 101 -7.21 -20.10 4.19
N THR A 102 -8.47 -20.54 4.32
CA THR A 102 -9.45 -19.88 5.19
C THR A 102 -8.97 -19.85 6.65
N ARG A 103 -8.22 -20.87 7.08
CA ARG A 103 -7.60 -20.95 8.40
C ARG A 103 -6.61 -19.81 8.65
N LEU A 104 -5.78 -19.47 7.66
CA LEU A 104 -4.88 -18.31 7.75
C LEU A 104 -5.65 -16.99 7.83
N ASP A 105 -6.75 -16.85 7.09
CA ASP A 105 -7.62 -15.66 7.16
C ASP A 105 -8.28 -15.53 8.54
N ALA A 106 -8.79 -16.64 9.09
CA ALA A 106 -9.39 -16.67 10.43
C ALA A 106 -8.37 -16.34 11.52
N MET A 107 -7.19 -16.97 11.48
CA MET A 107 -6.09 -16.72 12.42
C MET A 107 -5.65 -15.26 12.40
N ALA A 108 -5.44 -14.67 11.21
CA ALA A 108 -5.05 -13.26 11.11
C ALA A 108 -6.11 -12.31 11.67
N ARG A 109 -7.41 -12.61 11.48
CA ARG A 109 -8.52 -11.84 12.07
C ARG A 109 -8.55 -11.93 13.59
N GLU A 110 -8.41 -13.14 14.14
CA GLU A 110 -8.43 -13.38 15.58
C GLU A 110 -7.24 -12.71 16.27
N VAL A 111 -6.05 -12.84 15.69
CA VAL A 111 -4.80 -12.25 16.20
C VAL A 111 -4.84 -10.71 16.16
N ALA A 112 -5.39 -10.12 15.10
CA ALA A 112 -5.46 -8.66 14.95
C ALA A 112 -6.33 -7.96 16.01
N VAL A 113 -7.30 -8.67 16.61
CA VAL A 113 -8.19 -8.12 17.65
C VAL A 113 -7.88 -8.68 19.04
N ALA A 114 -6.81 -9.45 19.19
CA ALA A 114 -6.39 -9.99 20.48
C ALA A 114 -6.10 -8.86 21.49
N PRO A 115 -6.39 -9.04 22.79
CA PRO A 115 -6.20 -7.97 23.78
C PRO A 115 -4.74 -7.52 23.96
N GLY A 116 -3.78 -8.36 23.58
CA GLY A 116 -2.36 -8.07 23.68
C GLY A 116 -1.49 -9.14 22.99
N ARG A 117 -0.17 -8.95 23.09
CA ARG A 117 0.83 -9.81 22.45
C ARG A 117 0.71 -11.28 22.89
N GLU A 118 0.59 -11.54 24.19
CA GLU A 118 0.52 -12.90 24.73
C GLU A 118 -0.70 -13.66 24.20
N ALA A 119 -1.86 -13.00 24.18
CA ALA A 119 -3.08 -13.59 23.61
C ALA A 119 -2.96 -13.84 22.10
N ALA A 120 -2.28 -12.94 21.36
CA ALA A 120 -1.96 -13.15 19.95
C ALA A 120 -1.06 -14.38 19.73
N VAL A 121 -0.03 -14.56 20.55
CA VAL A 121 0.87 -15.72 20.51
C VAL A 121 0.12 -17.02 20.81
N ALA A 122 -0.74 -17.03 21.84
CA ALA A 122 -1.54 -18.20 22.21
C ALA A 122 -2.48 -18.67 21.08
N ILE A 123 -2.93 -17.78 20.18
CA ILE A 123 -3.71 -18.17 18.99
C ILE A 123 -2.83 -18.95 18.00
N VAL A 124 -1.59 -18.49 17.77
CA VAL A 124 -0.64 -19.16 16.87
C VAL A 124 -0.23 -20.53 17.43
N GLU A 125 0.00 -20.62 18.74
CA GLU A 125 0.31 -21.88 19.43
C GLU A 125 -0.83 -22.90 19.30
N ARG A 126 -2.09 -22.49 19.46
CA ARG A 126 -3.24 -23.38 19.20
C ARG A 126 -3.29 -23.87 17.76
N ALA A 127 -2.97 -23.02 16.79
CA ALA A 127 -2.95 -23.41 15.38
C ALA A 127 -1.80 -24.37 15.05
N ARG A 128 -0.67 -24.24 15.75
CA ARG A 128 0.44 -25.21 15.71
C ARG A 128 0.00 -26.55 16.26
N ASP A 129 -0.65 -26.59 17.43
CA ASP A 129 -1.11 -27.82 18.06
C ASP A 129 -2.18 -28.56 17.22
N ALA A 130 -2.95 -27.81 16.43
CA ALA A 130 -3.91 -28.33 15.47
C ALA A 130 -3.31 -28.67 14.09
N ASP A 131 -1.98 -28.66 13.95
CA ASP A 131 -1.22 -28.95 12.73
C ASP A 131 -1.61 -28.06 11.51
N GLU A 132 -2.16 -26.87 11.76
CA GLU A 132 -2.62 -25.98 10.70
C GLU A 132 -1.44 -25.30 9.99
N LEU A 133 -0.39 -24.95 10.73
CA LEU A 133 0.79 -24.26 10.20
C LEU A 133 1.57 -25.15 9.22
N SER A 134 1.78 -26.42 9.57
CA SER A 134 2.45 -27.39 8.69
C SER A 134 1.62 -27.64 7.42
N ALA A 135 0.31 -27.78 7.56
CA ALA A 135 -0.61 -27.99 6.44
C ALA A 135 -0.66 -26.80 5.47
N LEU A 136 -0.55 -25.57 5.99
CA LEU A 136 -0.42 -24.36 5.18
C LEU A 136 0.94 -24.31 4.48
N ARG A 137 2.03 -24.59 5.22
CA ARG A 137 3.41 -24.58 4.73
C ARG A 137 3.62 -25.51 3.54
N GLN A 138 3.05 -26.71 3.56
CA GLN A 138 3.16 -27.69 2.47
C GLN A 138 2.46 -27.22 1.18
N ARG A 139 1.53 -26.27 1.26
CA ARG A 139 0.70 -25.82 0.13
C ARG A 139 1.14 -24.48 -0.46
N VAL A 140 2.13 -23.81 0.11
CA VAL A 140 2.62 -22.49 -0.36
C VAL A 140 3.00 -22.52 -1.84
N SER A 141 3.63 -23.60 -2.31
CA SER A 141 4.03 -23.76 -3.72
C SER A 141 2.85 -23.73 -4.71
N ARG A 142 1.63 -24.03 -4.24
CA ARG A 142 0.40 -24.04 -5.04
C ARG A 142 -0.31 -22.69 -5.08
N LEU A 143 0.16 -21.68 -4.34
CA LEU A 143 -0.42 -20.35 -4.36
C LEU A 143 -0.13 -19.67 -5.70
N SER A 144 -1.17 -19.12 -6.33
CA SER A 144 -0.98 -18.14 -7.39
C SER A 144 -0.30 -16.88 -6.83
N PRO A 145 0.42 -16.08 -7.65
CA PRO A 145 1.11 -14.88 -7.17
C PRO A 145 0.20 -13.94 -6.35
N ARG A 146 -1.01 -13.68 -6.85
CA ARG A 146 -2.02 -12.86 -6.16
C ARG A 146 -2.44 -13.43 -4.79
N ASN A 147 -2.58 -14.74 -4.68
CA ASN A 147 -2.94 -15.36 -3.41
C ASN A 147 -1.72 -15.45 -2.47
N ALA A 148 -0.50 -15.47 -2.99
CA ALA A 148 0.73 -15.40 -2.20
C ALA A 148 0.89 -14.02 -1.55
N GLU A 149 0.64 -12.92 -2.27
CA GLU A 149 0.59 -11.57 -1.70
C GLU A 149 -0.49 -11.46 -0.61
N ALA A 150 -1.66 -12.04 -0.87
CA ALA A 150 -2.74 -12.08 0.12
C ALA A 150 -2.34 -12.84 1.39
N ALA A 151 -1.66 -13.98 1.24
CA ALA A 151 -1.13 -14.75 2.37
C ALA A 151 -0.03 -13.98 3.11
N ALA A 152 0.87 -13.30 2.39
CA ALA A 152 1.93 -12.48 2.96
C ALA A 152 1.36 -11.35 3.83
N MET A 153 0.31 -10.65 3.38
CA MET A 153 -0.37 -9.65 4.21
C MET A 153 -0.89 -10.26 5.53
N ARG A 154 -1.48 -11.46 5.49
CA ARG A 154 -2.02 -12.12 6.69
C ARG A 154 -0.92 -12.59 7.64
N VAL A 155 0.17 -13.14 7.11
CA VAL A 155 1.38 -13.44 7.88
C VAL A 155 1.96 -12.17 8.49
N ALA A 156 1.98 -11.06 7.76
CA ALA A 156 2.46 -9.78 8.29
C ALA A 156 1.62 -9.31 9.48
N VAL A 157 0.29 -9.38 9.38
CA VAL A 157 -0.63 -9.08 10.50
C VAL A 157 -0.31 -9.94 11.72
N ILE A 158 -0.19 -11.26 11.54
CA ILE A 158 0.13 -12.18 12.64
C ILE A 158 1.48 -11.82 13.26
N ALA A 159 2.52 -11.66 12.43
CA ALA A 159 3.86 -11.33 12.89
C ALA A 159 3.91 -10.02 13.66
N VAL A 160 3.26 -8.94 13.20
CA VAL A 160 3.28 -7.67 13.94
C VAL A 160 2.49 -7.76 15.25
N ALA A 161 1.35 -8.44 15.27
CA ALA A 161 0.51 -8.57 16.46
C ALA A 161 1.17 -9.42 17.56
N CYS A 162 1.93 -10.44 17.17
CA CYS A 162 2.74 -11.27 18.07
C CYS A 162 4.07 -10.60 18.49
N GLY A 163 4.38 -9.41 17.96
CA GLY A 163 5.62 -8.68 18.26
C GLY A 163 6.86 -9.28 17.58
N TRP A 164 6.67 -10.02 16.49
CA TRP A 164 7.73 -10.71 15.73
C TRP A 164 8.14 -9.97 14.47
N GLY A 165 7.56 -8.80 14.17
CA GLY A 165 7.77 -8.12 12.88
C GLY A 165 9.21 -7.74 12.56
N GLY A 166 10.10 -7.68 13.56
CA GLY A 166 11.53 -7.40 13.37
C GLY A 166 12.41 -8.63 13.26
N LEU A 167 11.84 -9.84 13.35
CA LEU A 167 12.58 -11.08 13.23
C LEU A 167 12.91 -11.36 11.75
N ASP A 168 14.09 -11.91 11.54
CA ASP A 168 14.41 -12.63 10.31
C ASP A 168 13.94 -14.09 10.49
N PRO A 169 12.95 -14.57 9.70
CA PRO A 169 12.42 -15.92 9.89
C PRO A 169 13.45 -17.03 9.63
N LEU A 170 14.56 -16.73 8.95
CA LEU A 170 15.65 -17.68 8.71
C LEU A 170 16.72 -17.68 9.81
N ALA A 171 16.75 -16.66 10.66
CA ALA A 171 17.77 -16.54 11.70
C ALA A 171 17.54 -17.56 12.84
N PRO A 172 18.58 -18.28 13.30
CA PRO A 172 18.44 -19.23 14.41
C PRO A 172 17.90 -18.59 15.70
N ALA A 173 18.24 -17.32 15.96
CA ALA A 173 17.76 -16.57 17.12
C ALA A 173 16.22 -16.35 17.09
N ALA A 174 15.60 -16.30 15.91
CA ALA A 174 14.16 -16.12 15.79
C ALA A 174 13.37 -17.29 16.40
N ARG A 175 13.93 -18.51 16.35
CA ARG A 175 13.33 -19.73 16.93
C ARG A 175 13.25 -19.71 18.45
N GLN A 176 14.01 -18.82 19.10
CA GLN A 176 13.92 -18.60 20.54
C GLN A 176 12.77 -17.66 20.91
N CYS A 177 12.22 -16.93 19.94
CA CYS A 177 11.25 -15.86 20.18
C CYS A 177 9.87 -16.13 19.57
N ALA A 178 9.76 -17.03 18.59
CA ALA A 178 8.56 -17.32 17.83
C ALA A 178 8.44 -18.81 17.51
N ASP A 179 7.22 -19.24 17.19
CA ASP A 179 6.92 -20.62 16.80
C ASP A 179 7.65 -21.03 15.51
N GLU A 180 8.31 -22.18 15.53
CA GLU A 180 9.10 -22.68 14.40
C GLU A 180 8.23 -22.97 13.17
N GLY A 181 7.03 -23.55 13.37
CA GLY A 181 6.09 -23.82 12.28
C GLY A 181 5.59 -22.54 11.60
N PHE A 182 5.37 -21.48 12.38
CA PHE A 182 5.04 -20.16 11.84
C PHE A 182 6.20 -19.52 11.09
N LEU A 183 7.43 -19.58 11.63
CA LEU A 183 8.63 -19.06 10.96
C LEU A 183 8.87 -19.78 9.61
N ASP A 184 8.67 -21.09 9.56
CA ASP A 184 8.77 -21.87 8.32
C ASP A 184 7.72 -21.46 7.28
N LEU A 185 6.48 -21.24 7.72
CA LEU A 185 5.40 -20.74 6.86
C LEU A 185 5.74 -19.33 6.34
N TRP A 186 6.21 -18.44 7.21
CA TRP A 186 6.63 -17.09 6.85
C TRP A 186 7.76 -17.13 5.83
N ALA A 187 8.86 -17.84 6.10
CA ALA A 187 9.99 -17.96 5.18
C ALA A 187 9.56 -18.51 3.80
N ALA A 188 8.68 -19.51 3.77
CA ALA A 188 8.18 -20.06 2.51
C ALA A 188 7.33 -19.06 1.71
N ILE A 189 6.49 -18.28 2.39
CA ILE A 189 5.71 -17.22 1.72
C ILE A 189 6.64 -16.12 1.23
N ALA A 190 7.60 -15.69 2.05
CA ALA A 190 8.60 -14.68 1.69
C ALA A 190 9.35 -15.08 0.41
N HIS A 191 9.79 -16.34 0.33
CA HIS A 191 10.40 -16.90 -0.87
C HIS A 191 9.42 -16.93 -2.06
N ARG A 192 8.15 -17.31 -1.84
CA ARG A 192 7.14 -17.38 -2.91
C ARG A 192 6.83 -16.02 -3.55
N ILE A 193 6.91 -14.94 -2.78
CA ILE A 193 6.68 -13.57 -3.27
C ILE A 193 7.96 -12.81 -3.63
N ASP A 194 9.13 -13.44 -3.51
CA ASP A 194 10.44 -12.81 -3.71
C ASP A 194 10.63 -11.51 -2.89
N HIS A 195 10.23 -11.57 -1.61
CA HIS A 195 10.28 -10.43 -0.71
C HIS A 195 10.48 -10.90 0.73
N GLU A 196 11.69 -10.78 1.25
CA GLU A 196 12.07 -11.31 2.56
C GLU A 196 11.48 -10.49 3.72
N GLN A 197 11.60 -9.16 3.67
CA GLN A 197 11.26 -8.28 4.79
C GLN A 197 9.91 -7.59 4.62
N PHE A 198 8.89 -8.35 4.24
CA PHE A 198 7.57 -7.79 3.92
C PHE A 198 6.76 -7.33 5.14
N VAL A 199 7.19 -7.59 6.37
CA VAL A 199 6.44 -7.19 7.56
C VAL A 199 6.64 -5.71 7.83
N ALA A 200 5.74 -4.89 7.28
CA ALA A 200 5.80 -3.43 7.37
C ALA A 200 4.44 -2.79 7.07
N LEU A 201 4.25 -1.54 7.50
CA LEU A 201 3.04 -0.78 7.20
C LEU A 201 2.75 -0.66 5.70
N PRO A 202 3.74 -0.48 4.79
CA PRO A 202 3.47 -0.52 3.36
C PRO A 202 2.76 -1.79 2.90
N THR A 203 3.23 -2.97 3.33
CA THR A 203 2.58 -4.25 2.98
C THR A 203 1.17 -4.33 3.55
N LEU A 204 1.01 -3.92 4.82
CA LEU A 204 -0.29 -3.88 5.46
C LEU A 204 -1.25 -2.93 4.72
N ALA A 205 -0.83 -1.70 4.42
CA ALA A 205 -1.65 -0.73 3.71
C ALA A 205 -1.98 -1.18 2.28
N LEU A 206 -1.00 -1.58 1.48
CA LEU A 206 -1.18 -1.89 0.05
C LEU A 206 -2.05 -3.12 -0.19
N HIS A 207 -2.07 -4.07 0.74
CA HIS A 207 -2.77 -5.36 0.58
C HIS A 207 -3.92 -5.60 1.58
N ASN A 208 -4.17 -4.71 2.55
CA ASN A 208 -5.24 -4.86 3.55
C ASN A 208 -6.42 -3.90 3.32
N TRP A 209 -6.96 -3.86 2.10
CA TRP A 209 -8.12 -3.02 1.80
C TRP A 209 -9.00 -3.65 0.72
N ALA A 210 -10.28 -3.30 0.74
CA ALA A 210 -11.24 -3.61 -0.30
C ALA A 210 -12.28 -2.48 -0.41
N PRO A 211 -12.90 -2.29 -1.59
CA PRO A 211 -14.07 -1.43 -1.66
C PRO A 211 -15.20 -2.03 -0.81
N GLU A 212 -15.91 -1.20 -0.05
CA GLU A 212 -17.01 -1.64 0.82
C GLU A 212 -18.08 -2.40 0.02
N ARG A 213 -18.39 -1.88 -1.16
CA ARG A 213 -19.33 -2.46 -2.12
C ARG A 213 -18.60 -2.83 -3.40
N LYS A 214 -19.06 -3.89 -4.07
CA LYS A 214 -18.52 -4.27 -5.37
C LYS A 214 -18.78 -3.13 -6.37
N PRO A 215 -17.74 -2.59 -7.04
CA PRO A 215 -17.93 -1.50 -7.99
C PRO A 215 -18.82 -1.96 -9.15
N ARG A 216 -19.75 -1.10 -9.56
CA ARG A 216 -20.74 -1.40 -10.62
C ARG A 216 -20.13 -1.45 -12.03
N ARG A 217 -18.95 -0.86 -12.20
CA ARG A 217 -18.22 -0.76 -13.48
C ARG A 217 -16.75 -1.10 -13.24
N HIS A 218 -16.02 -1.42 -14.30
CA HIS A 218 -14.58 -1.55 -14.20
C HIS A 218 -13.96 -0.17 -13.98
N ILE A 219 -13.25 -0.01 -12.86
CA ILE A 219 -12.58 1.23 -12.45
C ILE A 219 -11.10 0.89 -12.24
N PRO A 220 -10.15 1.68 -12.77
CA PRO A 220 -8.73 1.52 -12.49
C PRO A 220 -8.43 1.50 -10.99
N ILE A 221 -7.43 0.73 -10.57
CA ILE A 221 -7.19 0.48 -9.14
C ILE A 221 -6.91 1.76 -8.34
N ASP A 222 -6.17 2.70 -8.94
CA ASP A 222 -5.86 3.99 -8.33
C ASP A 222 -7.11 4.87 -8.20
N GLN A 223 -8.03 4.82 -9.17
CA GLN A 223 -9.28 5.54 -9.08
C GLN A 223 -10.20 4.89 -8.04
N LEU A 224 -10.29 3.56 -8.03
CA LEU A 224 -11.07 2.79 -7.05
C LEU A 224 -10.65 3.15 -5.62
N ALA A 225 -9.34 3.11 -5.33
CA ALA A 225 -8.81 3.42 -4.02
C ALA A 225 -9.02 4.89 -3.61
N ARG A 226 -9.13 5.81 -4.57
CA ARG A 226 -9.38 7.24 -4.30
C ARG A 226 -10.85 7.57 -4.10
N THR A 227 -11.75 7.00 -4.89
CA THR A 227 -13.14 7.47 -4.96
C THR A 227 -14.13 6.63 -4.16
N GLU A 228 -13.87 5.33 -3.99
CA GLU A 228 -14.80 4.46 -3.29
C GLU A 228 -14.57 4.47 -1.77
N PRO A 229 -15.62 4.21 -0.96
CA PRO A 229 -15.46 3.85 0.44
C PRO A 229 -14.64 2.55 0.57
N LEU A 230 -13.60 2.58 1.39
CA LEU A 230 -12.69 1.47 1.59
C LEU A 230 -12.86 0.89 3.00
N VAL A 231 -12.72 -0.43 3.11
CA VAL A 231 -12.73 -1.16 4.38
C VAL A 231 -11.48 -2.04 4.48
N PRO A 232 -10.94 -2.28 5.70
CA PRO A 232 -9.83 -3.21 5.87
C PRO A 232 -10.31 -4.64 5.62
N ILE A 233 -9.45 -5.48 5.04
CA ILE A 233 -9.76 -6.91 4.88
C ILE A 233 -9.67 -7.63 6.22
N VAL A 234 -8.56 -7.42 6.92
CA VAL A 234 -8.31 -7.81 8.31
C VAL A 234 -8.39 -6.55 9.16
N ARG A 235 -9.36 -6.51 10.06
CA ARG A 235 -9.64 -5.36 10.92
C ARG A 235 -8.89 -5.50 12.24
N TRP A 236 -8.42 -4.39 12.79
CA TRP A 236 -7.83 -4.31 14.12
C TRP A 236 -8.84 -3.89 15.20
N ALA A 237 -10.01 -3.44 14.79
CA ALA A 237 -11.18 -3.31 15.66
C ALA A 237 -12.07 -4.56 15.57
N PRO A 238 -12.69 -4.99 16.70
CA PRO A 238 -13.69 -6.05 16.70
C PRO A 238 -14.82 -5.82 15.70
N GLU A 239 -15.44 -6.91 15.24
CA GLU A 239 -16.58 -6.82 14.34
C GLU A 239 -17.76 -6.10 15.01
N GLY A 240 -18.50 -5.28 14.24
CA GLY A 240 -19.55 -4.42 14.77
C GLY A 240 -19.09 -3.13 15.47
N GLN A 241 -17.80 -2.97 15.79
CA GLN A 241 -17.25 -1.73 16.34
C GLN A 241 -16.81 -0.75 15.23
N PRO A 242 -16.67 0.55 15.52
CA PRO A 242 -16.04 1.49 14.58
C PRO A 242 -14.59 1.08 14.27
N LEU A 243 -14.08 1.50 13.10
CA LEU A 243 -12.70 1.24 12.69
C LEU A 243 -11.70 1.85 13.70
N SER A 244 -10.61 1.14 13.95
CA SER A 244 -9.56 1.63 14.84
C SER A 244 -8.70 2.71 14.20
N ARG A 245 -7.89 3.41 15.00
CA ARG A 245 -6.87 4.33 14.47
C ARG A 245 -5.89 3.65 13.53
N LEU A 246 -5.49 2.41 13.81
CA LEU A 246 -4.58 1.66 12.94
C LEU A 246 -5.25 1.32 11.60
N ASP A 247 -6.52 0.89 11.63
CA ASP A 247 -7.31 0.65 10.41
C ASP A 247 -7.39 1.91 9.53
N LEU A 248 -7.76 3.04 10.12
CA LEU A 248 -7.87 4.31 9.41
C LEU A 248 -6.52 4.80 8.88
N LEU A 249 -5.42 4.61 9.63
CA LEU A 249 -4.07 4.95 9.17
C LEU A 249 -3.66 4.11 7.95
N MET A 250 -3.98 2.81 7.93
CA MET A 250 -3.69 1.95 6.77
C MET A 250 -4.51 2.37 5.53
N LEU A 251 -5.78 2.72 5.72
CA LEU A 251 -6.64 3.22 4.63
C LEU A 251 -6.17 4.59 4.12
N ALA A 252 -5.76 5.49 5.02
CA ALA A 252 -5.14 6.77 4.70
C ALA A 252 -3.86 6.59 3.86
N ALA A 253 -2.98 5.68 4.27
CA ALA A 253 -1.78 5.32 3.53
C ALA A 253 -2.13 4.73 2.14
N THR A 254 -3.13 3.86 2.05
CA THR A 254 -3.61 3.33 0.76
C THR A 254 -4.07 4.43 -0.19
N ARG A 255 -4.85 5.40 0.32
CA ARG A 255 -5.32 6.56 -0.45
C ARG A 255 -4.17 7.48 -0.88
N LEU A 256 -3.17 7.63 -0.02
CA LEU A 256 -1.96 8.39 -0.33
C LEU A 256 -1.20 7.74 -1.50
N GLU A 257 -1.04 6.42 -1.49
CA GLU A 257 -0.41 5.65 -2.58
C GLU A 257 -1.21 5.76 -3.89
N ALA A 258 -2.54 5.72 -3.79
CA ALA A 258 -3.44 5.87 -4.94
C ALA A 258 -3.35 7.26 -5.60
N HIS A 259 -3.18 8.32 -4.81
CA HIS A 259 -2.87 9.66 -5.34
C HIS A 259 -1.41 9.78 -5.80
N GLY A 260 -0.50 9.00 -5.21
CA GLY A 260 0.92 8.94 -5.54
C GLY A 260 1.24 8.58 -6.99
N ILE A 261 0.32 7.92 -7.71
CA ILE A 261 0.48 7.57 -9.14
C ILE A 261 0.85 8.77 -10.02
N TRP A 262 0.40 9.98 -9.67
CA TRP A 262 0.73 11.19 -10.42
C TRP A 262 2.21 11.55 -10.32
N LEU A 263 2.89 11.18 -9.24
CA LEU A 263 4.35 11.33 -9.11
C LEU A 263 5.08 10.45 -10.11
N PHE A 264 4.64 9.22 -10.31
CA PHE A 264 5.23 8.28 -11.28
C PHE A 264 5.12 8.83 -12.70
N ARG A 265 3.94 9.31 -13.07
CA ARG A 265 3.70 9.91 -14.40
C ARG A 265 4.52 11.18 -14.62
N LEU A 266 4.77 11.95 -13.55
CA LEU A 266 5.58 13.15 -13.61
C LEU A 266 7.09 12.86 -13.64
N ALA A 267 7.53 11.77 -13.00
CA ALA A 267 8.94 11.44 -12.82
C ALA A 267 9.71 11.40 -14.15
N GLU A 268 9.11 10.90 -15.23
CA GLU A 268 9.72 10.88 -16.57
C GLU A 268 10.00 12.26 -17.17
N THR A 269 9.18 13.25 -16.80
CA THR A 269 9.41 14.62 -17.28
C THR A 269 10.67 15.21 -16.65
N LEU A 270 11.07 14.74 -15.47
CA LEU A 270 12.24 15.20 -14.73
C LEU A 270 13.46 14.27 -14.90
N ALA A 271 13.22 12.97 -15.13
CA ALA A 271 14.26 11.96 -15.24
C ALA A 271 15.16 12.20 -16.46
N GLY A 272 16.47 12.31 -16.21
CA GLY A 272 17.49 12.42 -17.28
C GLY A 272 17.50 13.78 -17.99
N ARG A 273 16.70 14.75 -17.54
CA ARG A 273 16.66 16.09 -18.14
C ARG A 273 17.72 17.00 -17.53
N ALA A 274 18.27 17.88 -18.37
CA ALA A 274 19.12 18.96 -17.88
C ALA A 274 18.28 19.90 -16.99
N PRO A 275 18.84 20.42 -15.88
CA PRO A 275 18.12 21.35 -15.03
C PRO A 275 17.67 22.63 -15.75
N ASP A 276 18.36 23.00 -16.84
CA ASP A 276 18.06 24.14 -17.72
C ASP A 276 16.99 23.86 -18.79
N ASP A 277 16.43 22.64 -18.82
CA ASP A 277 15.35 22.31 -19.73
C ASP A 277 14.07 23.10 -19.37
N SER A 278 13.51 23.79 -20.36
CA SER A 278 12.28 24.58 -20.27
C SER A 278 11.08 23.85 -19.65
N SER A 279 11.04 22.52 -19.69
CA SER A 279 9.97 21.70 -19.10
C SER A 279 10.13 21.47 -17.60
N THR A 280 11.35 21.60 -17.05
CA THR A 280 11.69 21.36 -15.65
C THR A 280 10.88 22.24 -14.69
N PRO A 281 10.78 23.58 -14.87
CA PRO A 281 10.02 24.43 -13.96
C PRO A 281 8.53 24.11 -13.95
N THR A 282 7.97 23.76 -15.12
CA THR A 282 6.57 23.36 -15.26
C THR A 282 6.30 22.03 -14.55
N ALA A 283 7.23 21.08 -14.67
CA ALA A 283 7.15 19.81 -13.96
C ALA A 283 7.26 20.00 -12.43
N LEU A 284 8.15 20.85 -11.94
CA LEU A 284 8.26 21.15 -10.51
C LEU A 284 6.99 21.82 -9.95
N ARG A 285 6.37 22.76 -10.67
CA ARG A 285 5.06 23.32 -10.25
C ARG A 285 3.96 22.26 -10.21
N ARG A 286 3.96 21.30 -11.15
CA ARG A 286 3.04 20.15 -11.12
C ARG A 286 3.30 19.27 -9.90
N LEU A 287 4.56 19.02 -9.55
CA LEU A 287 4.94 18.29 -8.35
C LEU A 287 4.41 18.96 -7.07
N VAL A 288 4.61 20.27 -6.93
CA VAL A 288 4.08 21.05 -5.79
C VAL A 288 2.58 20.88 -5.66
N ARG A 289 1.83 20.97 -6.77
CA ARG A 289 0.37 20.76 -6.77
C ARG A 289 -0.01 19.35 -6.31
N ILE A 290 0.69 18.32 -6.79
CA ILE A 290 0.47 16.94 -6.34
C ILE A 290 0.73 16.82 -4.84
N GLN A 291 1.85 17.37 -4.33
CA GLN A 291 2.19 17.34 -2.90
C GLN A 291 1.15 18.08 -2.03
N HIS A 292 0.62 19.22 -2.50
CA HIS A 292 -0.47 19.92 -1.83
C HIS A 292 -1.76 19.09 -1.80
N SER A 293 -2.14 18.42 -2.90
CA SER A 293 -3.30 17.52 -2.92
C SER A 293 -3.13 16.33 -1.96
N LEU A 294 -1.95 15.71 -1.94
CA LEU A 294 -1.62 14.64 -1.00
C LEU A 294 -1.72 15.11 0.45
N ARG A 295 -1.19 16.31 0.75
CA ARG A 295 -1.23 16.89 2.10
C ARG A 295 -2.66 17.24 2.52
N ALA A 296 -3.47 17.79 1.61
CA ALA A 296 -4.88 18.10 1.87
C ALA A 296 -5.68 16.82 2.17
N GLN A 297 -5.43 15.73 1.45
CA GLN A 297 -6.02 14.43 1.74
C GLN A 297 -5.69 13.97 3.16
N LEU A 298 -4.42 13.98 3.57
CA LEU A 298 -4.02 13.57 4.92
C LEU A 298 -4.68 14.43 6.01
N HIS A 299 -4.80 15.74 5.79
CA HIS A 299 -5.53 16.63 6.71
C HIS A 299 -7.01 16.28 6.81
N SER A 300 -7.66 15.93 5.69
CA SER A 300 -9.07 15.53 5.70
C SER A 300 -9.31 14.24 6.50
N GLU A 301 -8.32 13.35 6.56
CA GLU A 301 -8.39 12.09 7.30
C GLU A 301 -8.04 12.24 8.80
N ALA A 302 -7.34 13.32 9.17
CA ALA A 302 -6.80 13.51 10.51
C ALA A 302 -7.88 13.57 11.61
N ALA A 303 -9.01 14.24 11.35
CA ALA A 303 -10.09 14.37 12.33
C ALA A 303 -10.76 13.01 12.62
N GLY A 304 -11.06 12.23 11.58
CA GLY A 304 -11.62 10.89 11.71
C GLY A 304 -10.66 9.94 12.43
N LEU A 305 -9.37 10.01 12.09
CA LEU A 305 -8.31 9.25 12.76
C LEU A 305 -8.21 9.59 14.26
N ALA A 306 -8.27 10.87 14.62
CA ALA A 306 -8.17 11.30 16.02
C ALA A 306 -9.37 10.82 16.86
N ALA A 307 -10.57 10.83 16.29
CA ALA A 307 -11.80 10.41 16.96
C ALA A 307 -11.95 8.88 17.10
N ALA A 308 -11.24 8.10 16.28
CA ALA A 308 -11.33 6.65 16.29
C ALA A 308 -10.72 6.01 17.56
N PRO A 309 -11.25 4.85 18.00
CA PRO A 309 -10.71 4.11 19.13
C PRO A 309 -9.31 3.56 18.83
N ALA A 310 -8.48 3.43 19.88
CA ALA A 310 -7.19 2.78 19.81
C ALA A 310 -6.97 1.85 21.01
N THR A 311 -6.36 0.69 20.76
CA THR A 311 -6.02 -0.30 21.80
C THR A 311 -4.53 -0.23 22.17
N ALA A 312 -4.15 -0.82 23.30
CA ALA A 312 -2.74 -0.94 23.68
C ALA A 312 -1.95 -1.80 22.67
N GLN A 313 -2.55 -2.87 22.16
CA GLN A 313 -1.95 -3.73 21.14
C GLN A 313 -1.62 -2.95 19.85
N GLN A 314 -2.56 -2.16 19.33
CA GLN A 314 -2.34 -1.35 18.13
C GLN A 314 -1.20 -0.33 18.30
N ARG A 315 -1.09 0.27 19.49
CA ARG A 315 0.02 1.18 19.82
C ARG A 315 1.36 0.44 19.88
N ALA A 316 1.39 -0.76 20.47
CA ALA A 316 2.59 -1.59 20.52
C ALA A 316 3.05 -1.98 19.11
N VAL A 317 2.11 -2.35 18.22
CA VAL A 317 2.38 -2.63 16.81
C VAL A 317 2.99 -1.42 16.10
N LEU A 318 2.39 -0.24 16.26
CA LEU A 318 2.92 0.99 15.67
C LEU A 318 4.31 1.36 16.23
N GLY A 319 4.54 1.16 17.53
CA GLY A 319 5.84 1.37 18.17
C GLY A 319 6.91 0.46 17.58
N ALA A 320 6.63 -0.85 17.51
CA ALA A 320 7.57 -1.84 16.95
C ALA A 320 7.90 -1.56 15.48
N LEU A 321 6.89 -1.21 14.67
CA LEU A 321 7.11 -0.82 13.28
C LEU A 321 7.91 0.49 13.16
N ALA A 322 7.71 1.45 14.07
CA ALA A 322 8.46 2.70 14.09
C ALA A 322 9.95 2.46 14.34
N GLU A 323 10.29 1.60 15.30
CA GLU A 323 11.68 1.23 15.64
C GLU A 323 12.42 0.61 14.44
N GLN A 324 11.69 -0.08 13.56
CA GLN A 324 12.22 -0.73 12.35
C GLN A 324 12.28 0.21 11.14
N GLY A 325 11.74 1.43 11.25
CA GLY A 325 11.50 2.30 10.09
C GLY A 325 10.43 1.77 9.13
N ALA A 326 9.61 0.81 9.57
CA ALA A 326 8.67 0.09 8.73
C ALA A 326 7.31 0.81 8.59
N LEU A 327 7.26 2.12 8.84
CA LEU A 327 6.03 2.93 8.78
C LEU A 327 5.94 3.83 7.54
N GLU A 328 7.05 4.09 6.83
CA GLU A 328 7.06 5.10 5.78
C GLU A 328 6.40 4.60 4.47
N PRO A 329 5.35 5.26 3.97
CA PRO A 329 4.72 4.92 2.70
C PRO A 329 5.69 5.11 1.52
N PRO A 330 5.76 4.16 0.57
CA PRO A 330 6.67 4.26 -0.57
C PRO A 330 6.46 5.50 -1.45
N VAL A 331 5.26 6.10 -1.51
CA VAL A 331 5.03 7.37 -2.22
C VAL A 331 5.88 8.53 -1.69
N LEU A 332 6.17 8.57 -0.38
CA LEU A 332 7.05 9.61 0.21
C LEU A 332 8.51 9.40 -0.21
N GLN A 333 8.93 8.14 -0.34
CA GLN A 333 10.25 7.80 -0.85
C GLN A 333 10.38 8.12 -2.35
N ALA A 334 9.30 7.97 -3.12
CA ALA A 334 9.24 8.37 -4.52
C ALA A 334 9.34 9.88 -4.70
N ALA A 335 8.63 10.66 -3.87
CA ALA A 335 8.71 12.12 -3.90
C ALA A 335 10.14 12.63 -3.62
N ASP A 336 10.85 12.03 -2.66
CA ASP A 336 12.27 12.31 -2.40
C ASP A 336 13.16 12.01 -3.62
N ALA A 337 12.96 10.83 -4.24
CA ALA A 337 13.73 10.40 -5.40
C ALA A 337 13.52 11.35 -6.58
N VAL A 338 12.27 11.73 -6.88
CA VAL A 338 11.91 12.65 -7.97
C VAL A 338 12.51 14.05 -7.79
N LEU A 339 12.66 14.53 -6.55
CA LEU A 339 13.33 15.81 -6.26
C LEU A 339 14.86 15.73 -6.25
N GLY A 340 15.45 14.56 -6.52
CA GLY A 340 16.89 14.34 -6.41
C GLY A 340 17.42 14.46 -4.98
N VAL A 341 16.52 14.50 -3.98
CA VAL A 341 16.85 14.53 -2.54
C VAL A 341 17.23 13.12 -2.06
N GLY A 342 16.89 12.09 -2.83
CA GLY A 342 17.15 10.68 -2.58
C GLY A 342 18.64 10.26 -2.52
N GLY A 343 19.55 11.02 -3.14
CA GLY A 343 20.94 10.56 -3.37
C GLY A 343 22.03 11.13 -2.45
N ARG A 344 22.81 10.22 -1.84
CA ARG A 344 24.18 10.40 -1.34
C ARG A 344 24.42 11.53 -0.33
N ARG A 345 23.78 11.45 0.83
CA ARG A 345 24.19 12.20 2.04
C ARG A 345 24.38 11.22 3.20
N ALA A 346 25.27 11.55 4.13
CA ALA A 346 25.55 10.78 5.34
C ALA A 346 24.23 10.33 6.01
N GLY A 347 24.00 9.02 6.10
CA GLY A 347 22.72 8.42 6.48
C GLY A 347 22.14 7.41 5.48
N GLU A 348 22.86 7.06 4.40
CA GLU A 348 22.45 6.07 3.37
C GLU A 348 21.93 4.74 3.93
N GLY A 349 22.56 4.25 5.01
CA GLY A 349 22.13 3.05 5.71
C GLY A 349 20.67 3.12 6.15
N ARG A 350 20.17 4.31 6.54
CA ARG A 350 18.79 4.50 6.99
C ARG A 350 17.79 4.33 5.82
N ARG A 351 18.06 4.86 4.63
CA ARG A 351 17.11 4.77 3.49
C ARG A 351 17.12 3.40 2.82
N GLN A 352 18.29 2.79 2.67
CA GLN A 352 18.37 1.41 2.19
C GLN A 352 17.66 0.45 3.15
N HIS A 353 17.73 0.73 4.45
CA HIS A 353 16.95 0.04 5.47
C HIS A 353 15.43 0.28 5.34
N LEU A 354 14.97 1.50 5.03
CA LEU A 354 13.53 1.73 4.79
C LEU A 354 13.01 0.96 3.56
N ARG A 355 13.80 0.89 2.49
CA ARG A 355 13.40 0.25 1.23
C ARG A 355 13.34 -1.27 1.30
N ARG A 356 14.00 -1.91 2.26
CA ARG A 356 14.03 -3.38 2.39
C ARG A 356 12.64 -4.00 2.51
N HIS A 357 11.67 -3.22 2.97
CA HIS A 357 10.27 -3.58 3.13
C HIS A 357 9.43 -3.42 1.84
N LEU A 358 10.06 -3.07 0.73
CA LEU A 358 9.41 -2.96 -0.57
C LEU A 358 9.85 -4.13 -1.47
N PRO A 359 8.94 -4.62 -2.34
CA PRO A 359 9.28 -5.59 -3.38
C PRO A 359 10.49 -5.16 -4.21
N VAL A 360 11.25 -6.14 -4.72
CA VAL A 360 12.47 -5.92 -5.53
C VAL A 360 12.25 -4.90 -6.65
N GLN A 361 11.12 -5.00 -7.35
CA GLN A 361 10.80 -4.13 -8.49
C GLN A 361 10.60 -2.66 -8.07
N HIS A 362 9.88 -2.43 -6.96
CA HIS A 362 9.67 -1.10 -6.40
C HIS A 362 11.01 -0.48 -5.92
N ARG A 363 11.87 -1.29 -5.30
CA ARG A 363 13.23 -0.88 -4.92
C ARG A 363 14.06 -0.48 -6.14
N ALA A 364 14.06 -1.31 -7.18
CA ALA A 364 14.80 -1.07 -8.41
C ALA A 364 14.35 0.22 -9.11
N TRP A 365 13.04 0.47 -9.17
CA TRP A 365 12.49 1.71 -9.73
C TRP A 365 12.92 2.94 -8.92
N LEU A 366 12.81 2.90 -7.59
CA LEU A 366 13.26 4.00 -6.72
C LEU A 366 14.76 4.27 -6.90
N SER A 367 15.59 3.22 -6.96
CA SER A 367 17.03 3.33 -7.21
C SER A 367 17.34 3.93 -8.60
N ALA A 368 16.54 3.63 -9.62
CA ALA A 368 16.67 4.26 -10.93
C ALA A 368 16.31 5.75 -10.88
N MET A 369 15.24 6.11 -10.20
CA MET A 369 14.82 7.50 -10.02
C MET A 369 15.84 8.33 -9.25
N ASP A 370 16.45 7.78 -8.20
CA ASP A 370 17.52 8.47 -7.47
C ASP A 370 18.68 8.86 -8.39
N ARG A 371 19.00 8.02 -9.39
CA ARG A 371 20.05 8.32 -10.37
C ARG A 371 19.58 9.33 -11.41
N HIS A 372 18.40 9.12 -11.99
CA HIS A 372 17.92 9.92 -13.12
C HIS A 372 17.47 11.32 -12.72
N CYS A 373 16.97 11.49 -11.49
CA CYS A 373 16.52 12.79 -10.96
C CYS A 373 17.59 13.47 -10.10
N ALA A 374 18.77 12.86 -9.90
CA ALA A 374 19.89 13.48 -9.19
C ALA A 374 20.26 14.89 -9.72
N PRO A 375 20.25 15.17 -11.04
CA PRO A 375 20.58 16.51 -11.54
C PRO A 375 19.62 17.60 -11.06
N VAL A 376 18.34 17.29 -10.80
CA VAL A 376 17.33 18.25 -10.36
C VAL A 376 17.76 18.96 -9.07
N ARG A 377 18.47 18.26 -8.18
CA ARG A 377 18.97 18.82 -6.91
C ARG A 377 19.96 19.98 -7.11
N THR A 378 20.59 20.10 -8.28
CA THR A 378 21.53 21.19 -8.57
C THR A 378 20.82 22.54 -8.62
N LEU A 379 19.50 22.57 -8.88
CA LEU A 379 18.67 23.78 -8.79
C LEU A 379 18.70 24.41 -7.39
N ALA A 380 18.95 23.62 -6.34
CA ALA A 380 19.09 24.14 -4.97
C ALA A 380 20.25 25.14 -4.81
N HIS A 381 21.27 25.03 -5.66
CA HIS A 381 22.49 25.84 -5.59
C HIS A 381 22.51 26.96 -6.62
N ARG A 382 21.46 27.10 -7.43
CA ARG A 382 21.33 28.12 -8.46
C ARG A 382 20.51 29.30 -7.94
N GLY A 383 20.69 30.47 -8.55
CA GLY A 383 19.80 31.62 -8.39
C GLY A 383 18.64 31.58 -9.38
N GLY A 384 17.63 32.42 -9.18
CA GLY A 384 16.55 32.65 -10.15
C GLY A 384 15.23 31.90 -9.87
N PRO A 385 14.25 32.02 -10.78
CA PRO A 385 12.89 31.54 -10.57
C PRO A 385 12.80 30.01 -10.45
N ASP A 386 13.60 29.26 -11.20
CA ASP A 386 13.55 27.79 -11.18
C ASP A 386 14.06 27.21 -9.87
N ALA A 387 15.07 27.85 -9.28
CA ALA A 387 15.55 27.54 -7.94
C ALA A 387 14.52 27.86 -6.85
N ALA A 388 13.68 28.90 -7.05
CA ALA A 388 12.58 29.21 -6.14
C ALA A 388 11.50 28.12 -6.18
N VAL A 389 11.08 27.69 -7.38
CA VAL A 389 10.10 26.59 -7.54
C VAL A 389 10.64 25.27 -6.97
N TYR A 390 11.93 24.98 -7.14
CA TYR A 390 12.55 23.80 -6.54
C TYR A 390 12.51 23.86 -5.00
N ARG A 391 12.85 25.01 -4.38
CA ARG A 391 12.76 25.19 -2.93
C ARG A 391 11.34 25.04 -2.42
N GLU A 392 10.35 25.61 -3.12
CA GLU A 392 8.92 25.43 -2.80
C GLU A 392 8.53 23.93 -2.81
N ALA A 393 9.00 23.17 -3.79
CA ALA A 393 8.75 21.73 -3.86
C ALA A 393 9.42 20.95 -2.71
N GLN A 394 10.61 21.36 -2.27
CA GLN A 394 11.25 20.79 -1.09
C GLN A 394 10.47 21.11 0.20
N GLU A 395 10.06 22.35 0.39
CA GLU A 395 9.28 22.79 1.54
C GLU A 395 7.92 22.09 1.61
N SER A 396 7.25 21.95 0.45
CA SER A 396 5.97 21.23 0.35
C SER A 396 6.13 19.74 0.68
N LEU A 397 7.20 19.08 0.24
CA LEU A 397 7.53 17.71 0.64
C LEU A 397 7.81 17.58 2.15
N ILE A 398 8.58 18.50 2.74
CA ILE A 398 8.83 18.51 4.19
C ILE A 398 7.51 18.65 4.95
N ALA A 399 6.62 19.54 4.49
CA ALA A 399 5.31 19.74 5.09
C ALA A 399 4.43 18.48 4.95
N LEU A 400 4.44 17.81 3.80
CA LEU A 400 3.75 16.54 3.58
C LEU A 400 4.24 15.45 4.54
N ARG A 401 5.56 15.27 4.67
CA ARG A 401 6.19 14.31 5.60
C ARG A 401 5.80 14.59 7.05
N ARG A 402 5.82 15.86 7.47
CA ARG A 402 5.40 16.29 8.82
C ARG A 402 3.92 15.99 9.06
N THR A 403 3.04 16.26 8.09
CA THR A 403 1.62 15.93 8.19
C THR A 403 1.43 14.42 8.35
N TYR A 404 2.07 13.58 7.53
CA TYR A 404 1.98 12.13 7.67
C TYR A 404 2.51 11.63 9.03
N ALA A 405 3.67 12.14 9.48
CA ALA A 405 4.21 11.82 10.79
C ALA A 405 3.25 12.20 11.93
N GLY A 406 2.52 13.32 11.78
CA GLY A 406 1.46 13.73 12.71
C GLY A 406 0.29 12.74 12.78
N LEU A 407 -0.11 12.15 11.65
CA LEU A 407 -1.13 11.08 11.63
C LEU A 407 -0.62 9.83 12.34
N VAL A 408 0.62 9.39 12.05
CA VAL A 408 1.25 8.25 12.72
C VAL A 408 1.31 8.46 14.24
N GLN A 409 1.75 9.65 14.68
CA GLN A 409 1.77 10.00 16.11
C GLN A 409 0.37 10.01 16.73
N THR A 410 -0.63 10.49 16.01
CA THR A 410 -2.03 10.48 16.46
C THR A 410 -2.55 9.04 16.62
N ALA A 411 -2.21 8.16 15.68
CA ALA A 411 -2.58 6.75 15.75
C ALA A 411 -1.89 6.01 16.92
N ALA A 412 -0.63 6.37 17.21
CA ALA A 412 0.13 5.79 18.32
C ALA A 412 -0.17 6.40 19.70
N ARG A 413 -0.86 7.55 19.76
CA ARG A 413 -1.15 8.23 21.03
C ARG A 413 -2.16 7.43 21.87
N PRO A 414 -1.96 7.30 23.19
CA PRO A 414 -2.99 6.73 24.07
C PRO A 414 -4.31 7.50 23.95
N VAL A 415 -5.43 6.79 24.08
CA VAL A 415 -6.73 7.44 24.25
C VAL A 415 -6.75 7.97 25.68
N SER A 416 -6.80 9.29 25.84
CA SER A 416 -7.13 9.88 27.13
C SER A 416 -8.58 9.51 27.44
N GLY A 417 -8.78 8.49 28.28
CA GLY A 417 -10.10 8.24 28.85
C GLY A 417 -10.53 9.46 29.68
N PRO A 418 -11.84 9.67 29.93
CA PRO A 418 -12.24 10.61 30.95
C PRO A 418 -11.55 10.20 32.26
N LEU A 419 -10.89 11.16 32.91
CA LEU A 419 -10.46 11.01 34.30
C LEU A 419 -11.70 10.54 35.06
N THR A 420 -11.72 9.29 35.53
CA THR A 420 -12.69 8.84 36.51
C THR A 420 -12.65 9.83 37.65
N ALA A 421 -13.72 10.62 37.80
CA ALA A 421 -13.91 11.45 38.98
C ALA A 421 -13.74 10.53 40.19
N ALA A 422 -12.77 10.87 41.04
CA ALA A 422 -12.56 10.16 42.29
C ALA A 422 -13.89 10.11 43.05
N ALA A 423 -14.25 8.90 43.49
CA ALA A 423 -15.36 8.65 44.41
C ALA A 423 -15.07 9.25 45.78
#